data_AF-A0A7S2E156-F1
#
_entry.id   AF-A0A7S2E156-F1
#
_cell.length_a   1.000
_cell.length_b   1.000
_cell.length_c   1.000
_cell.angle_alpha   90.00
_cell.angle_beta   90.00
_cell.angle_gamma   90.00
#
_symmetry.space_group_name_H-M   'P 1'
#
loop_
_entity.id
_entity.type
_entity.pdbx_description
1 polymer ?
#
loop_
_entity_poly.entity_id
_entity_poly.type
_entity_poly.pdbx_seq_one_letter_code
_entity_poly.pdbx_strand_id
1 'polypeptide(L)'
;FRPGMMKIALALMSLAAVHGFSAPGRMVPLSGVRSMAPRAAAASLPATARPAQQHAARCVSPRMGLFGLGTPEIAVIAVIGLLVLGPDQVKKMAKEVGKVSAELKQVPEEFNKGMEAGVKELDEQKLSATTTPSPPPPDSKA
;
A
#
# COMPACT_ATOMS: atom_id res chain seq x y z
N PHE A 1 -37.30 -14.05 -8.27
CA PHE A 1 -36.62 -13.13 -7.34
C PHE A 1 -35.70 -13.98 -6.45
N ARG A 2 -34.44 -14.19 -6.86
CA ARG A 2 -33.55 -15.16 -6.19
C ARG A 2 -32.90 -14.53 -4.95
N PRO A 3 -32.81 -15.24 -3.81
CA PRO A 3 -32.25 -14.72 -2.56
C PRO A 3 -30.77 -14.31 -2.64
N GLY A 4 -30.06 -14.68 -3.72
CA GLY A 4 -28.70 -14.22 -4.00
C GLY A 4 -28.60 -12.77 -4.48
N MET A 5 -29.58 -12.27 -5.23
CA MET A 5 -29.56 -10.89 -5.76
C MET A 5 -29.71 -9.84 -4.66
N MET A 6 -30.50 -10.14 -3.62
CA MET A 6 -30.68 -9.21 -2.50
C MET A 6 -29.42 -9.13 -1.61
N LYS A 7 -28.63 -10.22 -1.50
CA LYS A 7 -27.35 -10.20 -0.79
C LYS A 7 -26.30 -9.37 -1.52
N ILE A 8 -26.29 -9.40 -2.85
CA ILE A 8 -25.41 -8.57 -3.68
C ILE A 8 -25.82 -7.09 -3.57
N ALA A 9 -27.11 -6.79 -3.65
CA ALA A 9 -27.62 -5.42 -3.48
C ALA A 9 -27.34 -4.86 -2.07
N LEU A 10 -27.49 -5.68 -1.03
CA LEU A 10 -27.21 -5.28 0.35
C LEU A 10 -25.71 -5.06 0.60
N ALA A 11 -24.84 -5.90 0.03
CA ALA A 11 -23.39 -5.74 0.12
C ALA A 11 -22.90 -4.47 -0.60
N LEU A 12 -23.50 -4.11 -1.74
CA LEU A 12 -23.19 -2.87 -2.46
C LEU A 12 -23.67 -1.62 -1.70
N MET A 13 -24.80 -1.70 -0.98
CA MET A 13 -25.31 -0.62 -0.13
C MET A 13 -24.45 -0.38 1.12
N SER A 14 -23.87 -1.43 1.70
CA SER A 14 -23.01 -1.29 2.89
C SER A 14 -21.61 -0.72 2.60
N LEU A 15 -21.10 -0.84 1.37
CA LEU A 15 -19.79 -0.30 1.01
C LEU A 15 -19.77 1.24 0.89
N ALA A 16 -20.94 1.88 0.82
CA ALA A 16 -21.07 3.34 0.82
C ALA A 16 -20.90 3.98 2.21
N ALA A 17 -20.94 3.20 3.31
CA ALA A 17 -20.91 3.74 4.66
C ALA A 17 -19.49 3.97 5.24
N VAL A 18 -18.43 3.47 4.58
CA VAL A 18 -17.06 3.51 5.13
C VAL A 18 -16.20 4.70 4.68
N HIS A 19 -16.72 5.59 3.82
CA HIS A 19 -16.03 6.82 3.40
C HIS A 19 -16.73 8.12 3.86
N GLY A 20 -17.59 8.04 4.88
CA GLY A 20 -18.47 9.15 5.29
C GLY A 20 -18.33 9.61 6.74
N PHE A 21 -17.12 9.67 7.32
CA PHE A 21 -16.90 10.32 8.61
C PHE A 21 -16.06 11.59 8.43
N SER A 22 -16.73 12.73 8.26
CA SER A 22 -16.15 14.05 8.50
C SER A 22 -17.28 15.00 8.91
N ALA A 23 -17.22 15.41 10.18
CA ALA A 23 -18.22 16.16 10.91
C ALA A 23 -18.61 17.51 10.28
N PRO A 24 -19.87 17.95 10.41
CA PRO A 24 -20.22 19.36 10.28
C PRO A 24 -19.94 20.07 11.61
N GLY A 25 -18.92 20.94 11.58
CA GLY A 25 -18.63 21.89 12.66
C GLY A 25 -19.84 22.78 12.95
N ARG A 26 -20.22 22.80 14.22
CA ARG A 26 -21.35 23.55 14.78
C ARG A 26 -21.02 25.05 14.78
N MET A 27 -21.80 25.82 14.04
CA MET A 27 -21.79 27.28 13.97
C MET A 27 -22.11 27.89 15.34
N VAL A 28 -21.27 28.78 15.85
CA VAL A 28 -21.55 29.61 17.02
C VAL A 28 -21.81 31.03 16.52
N PRO A 29 -23.02 31.60 16.69
CA PRO A 29 -23.26 33.00 16.40
C PRO A 29 -22.94 33.82 17.65
N LEU A 30 -22.09 34.84 17.52
CA LEU A 30 -22.00 35.93 18.50
C LEU A 30 -22.59 37.17 17.86
N SER A 31 -23.86 37.40 18.19
CA SER A 31 -24.60 38.63 17.91
C SER A 31 -24.12 39.76 18.81
N GLY A 32 -23.84 40.91 18.20
CA GLY A 32 -24.16 42.22 18.76
C GLY A 32 -23.03 42.94 19.48
N VAL A 33 -22.61 44.09 18.92
CA VAL A 33 -22.92 45.43 19.47
C VAL A 33 -22.74 46.47 18.36
N ARG A 34 -23.63 47.46 18.42
CA ARG A 34 -23.95 48.57 17.52
C ARG A 34 -22.77 49.42 17.05
N SER A 35 -22.88 50.02 15.86
CA SER A 35 -22.92 51.49 15.78
C SER A 35 -23.59 51.96 14.49
N MET A 36 -24.42 52.97 14.65
CA MET A 36 -25.37 53.54 13.70
C MET A 36 -24.82 54.90 13.27
N ALA A 37 -24.61 55.12 11.97
CA ALA A 37 -24.51 56.47 11.41
C ALA A 37 -24.96 56.49 9.94
N PRO A 38 -25.68 57.53 9.49
CA PRO A 38 -26.53 57.46 8.31
C PRO A 38 -25.91 58.11 7.05
N ARG A 39 -26.40 57.63 5.90
CA ARG A 39 -26.88 58.41 4.75
C ARG A 39 -25.94 59.49 4.17
N ALA A 40 -25.35 59.18 3.02
CA ALA A 40 -25.68 59.82 1.73
C ALA A 40 -24.60 59.50 0.68
N ALA A 41 -24.92 58.68 -0.32
CA ALA A 41 -24.54 58.90 -1.71
C ALA A 41 -25.06 57.73 -2.56
N ALA A 42 -25.72 58.09 -3.64
CA ALA A 42 -26.38 57.25 -4.59
C ALA A 42 -25.43 56.22 -5.24
N ALA A 43 -25.87 54.96 -5.30
CA ALA A 43 -25.69 54.09 -6.46
C ALA A 43 -26.53 52.83 -6.24
N SER A 44 -27.60 52.72 -7.01
CA SER A 44 -28.44 51.55 -7.14
C SER A 44 -27.66 50.36 -7.69
N LEU A 45 -27.39 49.33 -6.89
CA LEU A 45 -27.19 47.96 -7.38
C LEU A 45 -27.66 46.94 -6.33
N PRO A 46 -28.54 45.98 -6.70
CA PRO A 46 -29.04 44.98 -5.77
C PRO A 46 -27.99 43.90 -5.50
N ALA A 47 -28.08 43.37 -4.29
CA ALA A 47 -27.33 42.24 -3.77
C ALA A 47 -27.29 41.04 -4.72
N THR A 48 -26.09 40.55 -5.01
CA THR A 48 -25.75 39.13 -4.86
C THR A 48 -24.24 39.03 -4.65
N ALA A 49 -23.78 39.13 -3.41
CA ALA A 49 -22.52 38.55 -3.01
C ALA A 49 -22.68 37.03 -3.12
N ARG A 50 -22.55 36.49 -4.34
CA ARG A 50 -22.46 35.06 -4.59
C ARG A 50 -21.15 34.65 -3.94
N PRO A 51 -21.14 33.78 -2.91
CA PRO A 51 -19.88 33.27 -2.39
C PRO A 51 -19.22 32.59 -3.59
N ALA A 52 -18.15 33.22 -4.09
CA ALA A 52 -17.28 32.62 -5.08
C ALA A 52 -16.93 31.26 -4.50
N GLN A 53 -17.49 30.25 -5.15
CA GLN A 53 -17.63 28.93 -4.63
C GLN A 53 -16.28 28.50 -4.09
N GLN A 54 -16.29 28.07 -2.84
CA GLN A 54 -15.22 27.32 -2.21
C GLN A 54 -15.09 25.96 -2.91
N HIS A 55 -14.90 25.95 -4.23
CA HIS A 55 -14.19 24.90 -4.93
C HIS A 55 -12.70 25.21 -4.72
N ALA A 56 -12.29 25.28 -3.44
CA ALA A 56 -10.94 24.94 -3.08
C ALA A 56 -10.80 23.51 -3.56
N ALA A 57 -10.24 23.39 -4.76
CA ALA A 57 -9.98 22.15 -5.43
C ALA A 57 -9.41 21.21 -4.38
N ARG A 58 -10.18 20.17 -4.02
CA ARG A 58 -9.57 18.95 -3.51
C ARG A 58 -8.75 18.44 -4.68
N CYS A 59 -7.56 18.99 -4.87
CA CYS A 59 -6.51 18.35 -5.60
C CYS A 59 -6.18 17.11 -4.76
N VAL A 60 -6.88 16.03 -5.07
CA VAL A 60 -6.31 14.71 -4.88
C VAL A 60 -5.12 14.73 -5.83
N SER A 61 -3.96 15.15 -5.33
CA SER A 61 -2.71 15.08 -6.06
C SER A 61 -2.60 13.64 -6.53
N PRO A 62 -2.70 13.36 -7.84
CA PRO A 62 -2.61 12.01 -8.33
C PRO A 62 -1.21 11.56 -7.98
N ARG A 63 -1.10 10.69 -6.98
CA ARG A 63 0.18 10.13 -6.58
C ARG A 63 0.53 9.12 -7.67
N MET A 64 1.17 9.62 -8.73
CA MET A 64 1.65 8.81 -9.85
C MET A 64 2.65 7.79 -9.27
N GLY A 65 2.33 6.50 -9.37
CA GLY A 65 3.09 5.39 -8.80
C GLY A 65 3.85 4.57 -9.85
N LEU A 66 4.05 3.28 -9.57
CA LEU A 66 4.71 2.32 -10.47
C LEU A 66 4.04 2.32 -11.85
N PHE A 67 4.85 2.59 -12.89
CA PHE A 67 4.44 2.68 -14.29
C PHE A 67 3.63 3.92 -14.69
N GLY A 68 3.69 5.01 -13.89
CA GLY A 68 2.92 6.23 -14.18
C GLY A 68 1.42 6.04 -14.01
N LEU A 69 1.01 4.90 -13.43
CA LEU A 69 -0.34 4.57 -13.03
C LEU A 69 -0.50 4.96 -11.56
N GLY A 70 -1.55 5.70 -11.24
CA GLY A 70 -1.94 5.98 -9.87
C GLY A 70 -2.85 4.88 -9.31
N THR A 71 -3.22 5.04 -8.03
CA THR A 71 -4.21 4.19 -7.39
C THR A 71 -5.57 4.16 -8.11
N PRO A 72 -6.13 5.28 -8.65
CA PRO A 72 -7.41 5.20 -9.34
C PRO A 72 -7.33 4.42 -10.66
N GLU A 73 -6.23 4.49 -11.41
CA GLU A 73 -6.05 3.75 -12.67
C GLU A 73 -5.96 2.25 -12.43
N ILE A 74 -5.18 1.83 -11.42
CA ILE A 74 -5.08 0.43 -11.01
C ILE A 74 -6.45 -0.12 -10.56
N ALA A 75 -7.27 0.69 -9.88
CA ALA A 75 -8.60 0.28 -9.45
C ALA A 75 -9.53 -0.04 -10.63
N VAL A 76 -9.51 0.77 -11.70
CA VAL A 76 -10.33 0.53 -12.91
C VAL A 76 -9.94 -0.78 -13.59
N ILE A 77 -8.63 -1.01 -13.76
CA ILE A 77 -8.11 -2.26 -14.34
C ILE A 77 -8.50 -3.46 -13.49
N ALA A 78 -8.40 -3.35 -12.16
CA ALA A 78 -8.80 -4.41 -11.24
C ALA A 78 -10.29 -4.74 -11.36
N VAL A 79 -11.18 -3.74 -11.44
CA VAL A 79 -12.62 -3.98 -11.62
C VAL A 79 -12.90 -4.72 -12.93
N ILE A 80 -12.31 -4.28 -14.05
CA ILE A 80 -12.49 -4.96 -15.34
C ILE A 80 -11.95 -6.39 -15.28
N GLY A 81 -10.74 -6.57 -14.74
CA GLY A 81 -10.14 -7.89 -14.57
C GLY A 81 -10.99 -8.82 -13.70
N LEU A 82 -11.59 -8.31 -12.61
CA LEU A 82 -12.50 -9.07 -11.77
C LEU A 82 -13.81 -9.43 -12.46
N LEU A 83 -14.31 -8.60 -13.37
CA LEU A 83 -15.51 -8.91 -14.15
C LEU A 83 -15.25 -9.96 -15.24
N VAL A 84 -14.10 -9.87 -15.91
CA VAL A 84 -13.73 -10.79 -16.99
C VAL A 84 -13.32 -12.15 -16.45
N LEU A 85 -12.44 -12.17 -15.44
CA LEU A 85 -11.88 -13.40 -14.87
C LEU A 85 -12.73 -13.96 -13.72
N GLY A 86 -13.46 -13.09 -13.02
CA GLY A 86 -14.18 -13.42 -11.78
C GLY A 86 -13.30 -13.24 -10.52
N PRO A 87 -13.89 -12.79 -9.39
CA PRO A 87 -13.14 -12.59 -8.14
C PRO A 87 -12.62 -13.90 -7.53
N ASP A 88 -13.20 -15.05 -7.87
CA ASP A 88 -12.79 -16.35 -7.35
C ASP A 88 -11.54 -16.88 -8.08
N GLN A 89 -11.41 -16.64 -9.39
CA GLN A 89 -10.25 -17.08 -10.17
C GLN A 89 -8.99 -16.31 -9.79
N VAL A 90 -9.08 -14.99 -9.63
CA VAL A 90 -7.95 -14.16 -9.18
C VAL A 90 -7.47 -14.63 -7.79
N LYS A 91 -8.39 -14.92 -6.86
CA LYS A 91 -8.04 -15.44 -5.53
C LYS A 91 -7.43 -16.84 -5.60
N LYS A 92 -7.94 -17.72 -6.47
CA LYS A 92 -7.41 -19.07 -6.66
C LYS A 92 -5.97 -19.03 -7.19
N MET A 93 -5.72 -18.27 -8.25
CA MET A 93 -4.38 -18.07 -8.79
C MET A 93 -3.44 -17.42 -7.78
N ALA A 94 -3.89 -16.41 -7.03
CA ALA A 94 -3.09 -15.79 -5.99
C ALA A 94 -2.69 -16.79 -4.88
N LYS A 95 -3.58 -17.73 -4.50
CA LYS A 95 -3.24 -18.81 -3.56
C LYS A 95 -2.22 -19.79 -4.13
N GLU A 96 -2.39 -20.18 -5.40
CA GLU A 96 -1.45 -21.09 -6.08
C GLU A 96 -0.06 -20.44 -6.23
N VAL A 97 0.00 -19.21 -6.74
CA VAL A 97 1.24 -18.41 -6.84
C VAL A 97 1.84 -18.14 -5.45
N GLY A 98 1.00 -17.90 -4.45
CA GLY A 98 1.44 -17.70 -3.06
C GLY A 98 2.09 -18.94 -2.46
N LYS A 99 1.55 -20.14 -2.74
CA LYS A 99 2.14 -21.41 -2.30
C LYS A 99 3.49 -21.65 -2.98
N VAL A 100 3.55 -21.46 -4.29
CA VAL A 100 4.82 -21.54 -5.05
C VAL A 100 5.84 -20.54 -4.50
N SER A 101 5.43 -19.30 -4.23
CA SER A 101 6.31 -18.28 -3.65
C SER A 101 6.76 -18.60 -2.22
N ALA A 102 5.96 -19.36 -1.46
CA ALA A 102 6.33 -19.79 -0.10
C ALA A 102 7.35 -20.94 -0.14
N GLU A 103 7.14 -21.92 -1.02
CA GLU A 103 8.09 -23.01 -1.27
C GLU A 103 9.43 -22.45 -1.80
N LEU A 104 9.36 -21.48 -2.74
CA LEU A 104 10.52 -20.76 -3.25
C LEU A 104 11.21 -19.83 -2.24
N LYS A 105 10.67 -19.59 -1.04
CA LYS A 105 11.37 -18.85 0.04
C LYS A 105 12.16 -19.77 0.94
N GLN A 106 11.69 -20.99 1.18
CA GLN A 106 12.39 -21.98 1.99
C GLN A 106 13.69 -22.44 1.30
N VAL A 107 13.64 -22.67 -0.02
CA VAL A 107 14.82 -23.12 -0.78
C VAL A 107 16.00 -22.12 -0.71
N PRO A 108 15.82 -20.80 -0.93
CA PRO A 108 16.86 -19.81 -0.71
C PRO A 108 17.35 -19.72 0.74
N GLU A 109 16.47 -19.91 1.72
CA GLU A 109 16.84 -19.85 3.14
C GLU A 109 17.75 -21.03 3.53
N GLU A 110 17.44 -22.22 3.04
CA GLU A 110 18.28 -23.42 3.15
C GLU A 110 19.59 -23.27 2.35
N PHE A 111 19.55 -22.70 1.15
CA PHE A 111 20.73 -22.40 0.35
C PHE A 111 21.66 -21.42 1.07
N ASN A 112 21.12 -20.33 1.63
CA ASN A 112 21.90 -19.35 2.40
C ASN A 112 22.55 -20.01 3.62
N LYS A 113 21.80 -20.83 4.36
CA LYS A 113 22.32 -21.58 5.51
C LYS A 113 23.42 -22.58 5.11
N GLY A 114 23.23 -23.30 4.00
CA GLY A 114 24.21 -24.23 3.46
C GLY A 114 25.48 -23.51 2.98
N MET A 115 25.33 -22.35 2.35
CA MET A 115 26.45 -21.52 1.90
C MET A 115 27.25 -20.98 3.09
N GLU A 116 26.60 -20.47 4.14
CA GLU A 116 27.28 -20.04 5.37
C GLU A 116 27.99 -21.18 6.11
N ALA A 117 27.35 -22.36 6.17
CA ALA A 117 27.96 -23.55 6.77
C ALA A 117 29.18 -24.03 5.97
N GLY A 118 29.08 -24.07 4.64
CA GLY A 118 30.19 -24.44 3.77
C GLY A 118 31.36 -23.45 3.84
N VAL A 119 31.10 -22.15 3.95
CA VAL A 119 32.15 -21.14 4.17
C VAL A 119 32.86 -21.37 5.50
N LYS A 120 32.12 -21.58 6.59
CA LYS A 120 32.71 -21.89 7.91
C LYS A 120 33.52 -23.18 7.89
N GLU A 121 33.00 -24.23 7.25
CA GLU A 121 33.69 -25.51 7.15
C GLU A 121 34.98 -25.42 6.29
N LEU A 122 34.97 -24.63 5.22
CA LEU A 122 36.17 -24.37 4.42
C LEU A 122 37.23 -23.57 5.20
N ASP A 123 36.82 -22.59 6.01
CA ASP A 123 37.73 -21.84 6.87
C ASP A 123 38.32 -22.74 7.98
N GLU A 124 37.52 -23.62 8.59
CA GLU A 124 37.95 -24.58 9.60
C GLU A 124 38.85 -25.69 9.02
N GLN A 125 38.54 -26.21 7.82
CA GLN A 125 39.39 -27.18 7.12
C GLN A 125 40.72 -26.55 6.70
N LYS A 126 40.73 -25.26 6.33
CA LYS A 126 41.97 -24.52 6.02
C LYS A 126 42.84 -24.26 7.26
N LEU A 127 42.23 -24.07 8.43
CA LEU A 127 42.93 -23.97 9.72
C LEU A 127 43.49 -25.31 10.19
N SER A 128 42.79 -26.42 9.95
CA SER A 128 43.25 -27.76 10.35
C SER A 128 44.32 -28.35 9.42
N ALA A 129 44.37 -27.94 8.14
CA ALA A 129 45.41 -28.37 7.19
C ALA A 129 46.80 -27.73 7.39
N THR A 130 46.99 -26.87 8.40
CA THR A 130 48.28 -26.16 8.65
C THR A 130 49.04 -26.65 9.89
N THR A 131 48.63 -27.73 10.58
CA THR A 131 49.35 -28.22 11.79
C THR A 131 49.21 -29.75 11.91
N THR A 132 50.09 -30.59 11.34
CA THR A 132 51.31 -31.23 11.97
C THR A 132 51.60 -32.55 11.20
N PRO A 133 52.77 -33.25 11.26
CA PRO A 133 54.20 -32.88 11.18
C PRO A 133 54.90 -33.52 9.95
N SER A 134 56.04 -32.97 9.54
CA SER A 134 56.98 -33.69 8.65
C SER A 134 57.53 -34.93 9.38
N PRO A 135 57.58 -36.12 8.76
CA PRO A 135 58.36 -37.23 9.30
C PRO A 135 59.86 -36.87 9.26
N PRO A 136 60.65 -37.23 10.29
CA PRO A 136 62.10 -36.95 10.29
C PRO A 136 62.81 -37.83 9.25
N PRO A 137 63.69 -37.27 8.39
CA PRO A 137 64.62 -38.06 7.62
C PRO A 137 65.68 -38.70 8.53
N PRO A 138 66.14 -39.92 8.20
CA PRO A 138 66.93 -40.77 9.07
C PRO A 138 68.35 -40.26 9.31
N ASP A 139 68.83 -40.48 10.53
CA ASP A 139 70.23 -40.34 10.92
C ASP A 139 71.14 -41.01 9.90
N SER A 140 71.89 -40.20 9.14
CA SER A 140 73.00 -40.68 8.33
C SER A 140 74.28 -40.53 9.15
N LYS A 141 74.59 -41.56 9.94
CA LYS A 141 75.96 -41.88 10.34
C LYS A 141 76.44 -43.07 9.51
N ALA A 142 77.37 -42.82 8.59
CA ALA A 142 78.45 -43.73 8.17
C ALA A 142 79.33 -43.01 7.14
#